data_AF-A0A1B6GSB7-F1
#
_entry.id   AF-A0A1B6GSB7-F1
#
_cell.length_a   1.000
_cell.length_b   1.000
_cell.length_c   1.000
_cell.angle_alpha   90.00
_cell.angle_beta   90.00
_cell.angle_gamma   90.00
#
_symmetry.space_group_name_H-M   'P 1'
#
loop_
_entity.id
_entity.type
_entity.pdbx_description
1 polymer ?
#
loop_
_entity_poly.entity_id
_entity_poly.type
_entity_poly.pdbx_seq_one_letter_code
_entity_poly.pdbx_strand_id
1 'polypeptide(L)'
;GGRRFSEGTSADREIQRTLMELLNQMDGFDSLGQVKMIMATNRPDTLDPALLRPGRLDRKIEIPLPNEQARLEILKIHANPIAKHGEIDYEAIVKLSDTFNGADLRNVCTEAGLVAIRAEREYVIQED
;
A
#
# COMPACT_ATOMS: atom_id res chain seq x y z
N GLY A 1 -6.72 30.91 5.78
CA GLY A 1 -6.03 30.97 4.49
C GLY A 1 -4.88 29.98 4.52
N GLY A 2 -4.96 28.92 3.72
CA GLY A 2 -3.85 27.99 3.49
C GLY A 2 -2.97 28.50 2.33
N ARG A 3 -1.67 28.21 2.38
CA ARG A 3 -0.66 28.75 1.44
C ARG A 3 -1.05 28.46 -0.02
N ARG A 4 -1.46 29.52 -0.72
CA ARG A 4 -1.57 29.54 -2.18
C ARG A 4 -0.17 29.66 -2.74
N PHE A 5 0.33 28.63 -3.41
CA PHE A 5 1.41 28.82 -4.37
C PHE A 5 0.83 29.64 -5.53
N SER A 6 1.22 30.92 -5.62
CA SER A 6 0.74 31.86 -6.64
C SER A 6 1.48 31.72 -7.99
N GLU A 7 2.55 30.92 -8.03
CA GLU A 7 3.32 30.65 -9.23
C GLU A 7 3.07 29.20 -9.66
N GLY A 8 2.00 29.01 -10.45
CA GLY A 8 1.66 27.74 -11.07
C GLY A 8 1.24 27.98 -12.51
N THR A 9 1.64 27.07 -13.39
CA THR A 9 1.27 27.06 -14.81
C THR A 9 -0.25 26.99 -14.98
N SER A 10 -0.78 27.27 -16.17
CA SER A 10 -2.23 27.18 -16.40
C SER A 10 -2.82 25.80 -16.08
N ALA A 11 -2.00 24.74 -16.15
CA ALA A 11 -2.36 23.37 -15.77
C ALA A 11 -2.55 23.22 -14.24
N ASP A 12 -1.71 23.85 -13.42
CA ASP A 12 -1.83 23.80 -11.96
C ASP A 12 -3.15 24.43 -11.48
N ARG A 13 -3.62 25.47 -12.17
CA ARG A 13 -4.91 26.10 -11.89
C ARG A 13 -6.08 25.20 -12.23
N GLU A 14 -5.97 24.36 -13.25
CA GLU A 14 -7.00 23.39 -13.63
C GLU A 14 -7.06 22.25 -12.62
N ILE A 15 -5.91 21.71 -12.21
CA ILE A 15 -5.80 20.69 -11.16
C ILE A 15 -6.45 21.19 -9.85
N GLN A 16 -6.13 22.43 -9.45
CA GLN A 16 -6.73 23.04 -8.27
C GLN A 16 -8.25 23.21 -8.39
N ARG A 17 -8.75 23.58 -9.58
CA ARG A 17 -10.19 23.72 -9.81
C ARG A 17 -10.91 22.39 -9.67
N THR A 18 -10.37 21.32 -10.28
CA THR A 18 -10.93 19.97 -10.19
C THR A 18 -10.93 19.45 -8.75
N LEU A 19 -9.87 19.73 -7.99
CA LEU A 19 -9.79 19.39 -6.56
C LEU A 19 -10.86 20.13 -5.74
N MET A 20 -11.06 21.42 -6.00
CA MET A 20 -12.08 22.21 -5.30
C MET A 20 -13.50 21.73 -5.63
N GLU A 21 -13.75 21.31 -6.87
CA GLU A 21 -15.04 20.73 -7.24
C GLU A 21 -15.28 19.40 -6.52
N LEU A 22 -14.27 18.51 -6.46
CA LEU A 22 -14.35 17.29 -5.66
C LEU A 22 -14.69 17.57 -4.20
N LEU A 23 -14.05 18.58 -3.60
CA LEU A 23 -14.31 19.01 -2.23
C LEU A 23 -15.75 19.53 -2.04
N ASN A 24 -16.27 20.29 -3.00
CA ASN A 24 -17.66 20.77 -2.96
C ASN A 24 -18.65 19.61 -3.06
N GLN A 25 -18.38 18.60 -3.89
CA GLN A 25 -19.23 17.42 -4.00
C GLN A 25 -19.18 16.54 -2.74
N MET A 26 -18.06 16.55 -2.01
CA MET A 26 -17.94 15.88 -0.72
C MET A 26 -18.75 16.57 0.40
N ASP A 27 -18.80 17.90 0.40
CA ASP A 27 -19.52 18.70 1.42
C ASP A 27 -21.00 18.95 1.07
N GLY A 28 -21.35 18.94 -0.22
CA GLY A 28 -22.44 19.78 -0.77
C GLY A 28 -23.70 19.09 -1.26
N PHE A 29 -23.89 17.79 -1.03
CA PHE A 29 -25.17 17.15 -1.28
C PHE A 29 -25.71 16.54 0.01
N ASP A 30 -27.02 16.74 0.25
CA ASP A 30 -27.80 16.05 1.27
C ASP A 30 -27.25 14.65 1.46
N SER A 31 -26.86 14.37 2.72
CA SER A 31 -26.09 13.19 3.14
C SER A 31 -26.09 12.10 2.08
N LEU A 32 -24.95 11.90 1.40
CA LEU A 32 -24.63 10.72 0.61
C LEU A 32 -24.75 9.48 1.53
N GLY A 33 -25.98 9.12 1.92
CA GLY A 33 -26.26 8.19 3.00
C GLY A 33 -25.82 6.77 2.68
N GLN A 34 -25.57 6.51 1.40
CA GLN A 34 -25.17 5.21 0.86
C GLN A 34 -23.76 5.19 0.26
N VAL A 35 -23.04 6.32 0.16
CA VAL A 35 -21.71 6.35 -0.44
C VAL A 35 -20.65 6.55 0.63
N LYS A 36 -19.69 5.63 0.69
CA LYS A 36 -18.49 5.73 1.51
C LYS A 36 -17.30 5.94 0.59
N MET A 37 -16.45 6.90 0.91
CA MET A 37 -15.25 7.19 0.14
C MET A 37 -14.02 6.67 0.89
N ILE A 38 -13.17 5.92 0.20
CA ILE A 38 -11.86 5.47 0.71
C ILE A 38 -10.80 6.13 -0.16
N MET A 39 -9.85 6.82 0.47
CA MET A 39 -8.69 7.41 -0.19
C MET A 39 -7.41 6.78 0.34
N ALA A 40 -6.39 6.66 -0.52
CA ALA A 40 -5.07 6.19 -0.15
C ALA A 40 -4.01 7.17 -0.66
N THR A 41 -3.00 7.47 0.16
CA THR A 41 -1.85 8.29 -0.22
C THR A 41 -0.60 7.80 0.51
N ASN A 42 0.54 7.84 -0.18
CA ASN A 42 1.86 7.61 0.41
C ASN A 42 2.54 8.91 0.88
N ARG A 43 1.91 10.07 0.63
CA ARG A 43 2.43 11.41 0.95
C ARG A 43 1.36 12.30 1.59
N PRO A 44 0.93 11.98 2.83
CA PRO A 44 -0.10 12.77 3.52
C PRO A 44 0.32 14.22 3.77
N ASP A 45 1.62 14.51 3.79
CA ASP A 45 2.23 15.84 3.90
C ASP A 45 1.90 16.78 2.73
N THR A 46 1.64 16.21 1.55
CA THR A 46 1.33 16.98 0.33
C THR A 46 -0.16 17.27 0.12
N LEU A 47 -1.02 16.72 0.98
CA LEU A 47 -2.47 16.91 0.87
C LEU A 47 -2.87 18.35 1.21
N ASP A 48 -3.87 18.86 0.50
CA ASP A 48 -4.49 20.15 0.84
C ASP A 48 -5.11 20.06 2.25
N PRO A 49 -4.76 20.95 3.19
CA PRO A 49 -5.36 21.00 4.52
C PRO A 49 -6.89 21.11 4.53
N ALA A 50 -7.50 21.57 3.43
CA ALA A 50 -8.95 21.60 3.25
C ALA A 50 -9.57 20.18 3.28
N LEU A 51 -8.90 19.16 2.74
CA LEU A 51 -9.37 17.76 2.78
C LEU A 51 -9.41 17.19 4.20
N LEU A 52 -8.56 17.71 5.09
CA LEU A 52 -8.39 17.23 6.46
C LEU A 52 -9.38 17.83 7.46
N ARG A 53 -10.31 18.69 7.01
CA ARG A 53 -11.33 19.27 7.87
C ARG A 53 -12.41 18.23 8.22
N PRO A 54 -13.01 18.33 9.43
CA PRO A 54 -14.14 17.48 9.81
C PRO A 54 -15.28 17.54 8.78
N GLY A 55 -15.88 16.40 8.47
CA GLY A 55 -16.95 16.24 7.48
C GLY A 55 -16.46 15.77 6.09
N ARG A 56 -15.14 15.68 5.89
CA ARG A 56 -14.51 15.22 4.64
C ARG A 56 -13.75 13.92 4.91
N LEU A 57 -12.46 14.01 5.23
CA LEU A 57 -11.64 12.86 5.63
C LEU A 57 -11.61 12.70 7.16
N ASP A 58 -12.68 12.13 7.70
CA ASP A 58 -12.86 11.95 9.13
C ASP A 58 -11.95 10.86 9.71
N ARG A 59 -11.70 9.80 8.94
CA ARG A 59 -10.97 8.61 9.40
C ARG A 59 -9.62 8.51 8.71
N LYS A 60 -8.57 8.73 9.50
CA LYS A 60 -7.18 8.53 9.10
C LYS A 60 -6.72 7.18 9.65
N ILE A 61 -6.29 6.29 8.77
CA ILE A 61 -5.74 4.99 9.11
C ILE A 61 -4.34 4.97 8.53
N GLU A 62 -3.34 4.90 9.41
CA GLU A 62 -1.95 4.74 9.02
C GLU A 62 -1.66 3.25 8.84
N ILE A 63 -0.98 2.91 7.74
CA ILE A 63 -0.52 1.56 7.45
C ILE A 63 0.99 1.55 7.65
N PRO A 64 1.50 1.14 8.82
CA PRO A 64 2.93 1.04 9.05
C PRO A 64 3.52 -0.15 8.29
N LEU A 65 4.85 -0.22 8.27
CA LEU A 65 5.53 -1.44 7.84
C LEU A 65 5.12 -2.63 8.72
N PRO A 66 5.02 -3.84 8.14
CA PRO A 66 4.62 -5.02 8.89
C PRO A 66 5.67 -5.37 9.96
N ASN A 67 5.18 -5.69 11.16
CA ASN A 67 6.01 -6.28 12.20
C ASN A 67 6.40 -7.73 11.85
N GLU A 68 7.28 -8.34 12.64
CA GLU A 68 7.80 -9.69 12.40
C GLU A 68 6.67 -10.72 12.20
N GLN A 69 5.67 -10.72 13.09
CA GLN A 69 4.53 -11.63 12.99
C GLN A 69 3.70 -11.39 11.72
N ALA A 70 3.46 -10.14 11.34
CA ALA A 70 2.73 -9.80 10.14
C ALA A 70 3.51 -10.21 8.88
N ARG A 71 4.84 -10.04 8.87
CA ARG A 71 5.70 -10.51 7.78
C ARG A 71 5.63 -12.03 7.64
N LEU A 72 5.62 -12.76 8.75
CA LEU A 72 5.46 -14.22 8.76
C LEU A 72 4.14 -14.64 8.10
N GLU A 73 3.04 -14.01 8.46
CA GLU A 73 1.73 -14.33 7.88
C GLU A 73 1.63 -13.94 6.40
N ILE A 74 2.16 -12.78 6.01
CA ILE A 74 2.23 -12.35 4.61
C ILE A 74 3.05 -13.35 3.78
N LEU A 75 4.21 -13.76 4.28
CA LEU A 75 5.08 -14.71 3.61
C LEU A 75 4.40 -16.07 3.44
N LYS A 76 3.70 -16.57 4.47
CA LYS A 76 2.92 -17.82 4.39
C LYS A 76 1.81 -17.73 3.34
N ILE A 77 1.09 -16.61 3.26
CA ILE A 77 0.04 -16.39 2.27
C ILE A 77 0.60 -16.47 0.84
N HIS A 78 1.71 -15.76 0.57
CA HIS A 78 2.35 -15.76 -0.74
C HIS A 78 3.05 -17.07 -1.09
N ALA A 79 3.53 -17.80 -0.09
CA ALA A 79 4.13 -19.11 -0.28
C ALA A 79 3.08 -20.21 -0.48
N ASN A 80 1.85 -20.07 0.03
CA ASN A 80 0.81 -21.11 -0.06
C ASN A 80 0.58 -21.71 -1.47
N PRO A 81 0.48 -20.93 -2.56
CA PRO A 81 0.30 -21.48 -3.91
C PRO A 81 1.55 -22.13 -4.52
N ILE A 82 2.72 -22.01 -3.88
CA ILE A 82 3.99 -22.49 -4.42
C ILE A 82 4.20 -23.95 -4.02
N ALA A 83 4.57 -24.80 -4.99
CA ALA A 83 5.01 -26.16 -4.72
C ALA A 83 6.31 -26.14 -3.92
N LYS A 84 6.32 -26.77 -2.75
CA LYS A 84 7.46 -26.82 -1.84
C LYS A 84 7.85 -28.26 -1.59
N HIS A 85 9.13 -28.50 -1.38
CA HIS A 85 9.64 -29.80 -0.97
C HIS A 85 10.44 -29.66 0.33
N GLY A 86 10.11 -30.51 1.30
CA GLY A 86 10.63 -30.40 2.66
C GLY A 86 9.92 -29.34 3.50
N GLU A 87 10.45 -29.10 4.70
CA GLU A 87 9.95 -28.07 5.61
C GLU A 87 10.67 -26.74 5.36
N ILE A 88 9.89 -25.68 5.14
CA ILE A 88 10.40 -24.32 4.97
C ILE A 88 10.35 -23.62 6.33
N ASP A 89 11.49 -23.16 6.81
CA ASP A 89 11.60 -22.33 8.00
C ASP A 89 11.32 -20.87 7.65
N TYR A 90 10.05 -20.50 7.73
CA TYR A 90 9.59 -19.14 7.50
C TYR A 90 10.08 -18.16 8.56
N GLU A 91 10.34 -18.60 9.80
CA GLU A 91 10.83 -17.72 10.86
C GLU A 91 12.26 -17.27 10.58
N ALA A 92 13.10 -18.18 10.08
CA ALA A 92 14.45 -17.83 9.63
C ALA A 92 14.43 -16.79 8.50
N ILE A 93 13.54 -16.93 7.52
CA ILE A 93 13.40 -15.97 6.41
C ILE A 93 12.91 -14.61 6.90
N VAL A 94 11.96 -14.60 7.85
CA VAL A 94 11.41 -13.35 8.42
C VAL A 94 12.46 -12.57 9.22
N LYS A 95 13.37 -13.28 9.91
CA LYS A 95 14.51 -12.67 10.63
C LYS A 95 15.51 -11.98 9.69
N LEU A 96 15.61 -12.45 8.44
CA LEU A 96 16.50 -11.87 7.42
C LEU A 96 15.83 -10.75 6.61
N SER A 97 14.51 -10.62 6.66
CA SER A 97 13.71 -9.65 5.89
C SER A 97 13.29 -8.44 6.73
N ASP A 98 14.21 -7.91 7.53
CA ASP A 98 13.92 -6.70 8.28
C ASP A 98 13.62 -5.54 7.32
N THR A 99 12.70 -4.65 7.70
CA THR A 99 12.18 -3.53 6.90
C THR A 99 11.37 -3.88 5.63
N PHE A 100 11.16 -5.16 5.31
CA PHE A 100 10.43 -5.55 4.10
C PHE A 100 8.95 -5.19 4.20
N ASN A 101 8.41 -4.65 3.10
CA ASN A 101 6.98 -4.46 2.94
C ASN A 101 6.33 -5.71 2.32
N GLY A 102 5.00 -5.74 2.22
CA GLY A 102 4.30 -6.90 1.68
C GLY A 102 4.63 -7.23 0.22
N ALA A 103 4.97 -6.24 -0.60
CA ALA A 103 5.41 -6.49 -1.97
C ALA A 103 6.80 -7.13 -2.02
N ASP A 104 7.71 -6.73 -1.14
CA ASP A 104 9.05 -7.35 -1.05
C ASP A 104 8.95 -8.82 -0.66
N LEU A 105 8.10 -9.15 0.34
CA LEU A 105 7.86 -10.54 0.75
C LEU A 105 7.25 -11.39 -0.36
N ARG A 106 6.33 -10.83 -1.15
CA ARG A 106 5.81 -11.50 -2.35
C ARG A 106 6.91 -11.74 -3.38
N ASN A 107 7.82 -10.78 -3.55
CA ASN A 107 8.92 -10.89 -4.49
C ASN A 107 9.92 -11.97 -4.05
N VAL A 108 10.21 -12.12 -2.75
CA VAL A 108 11.01 -13.24 -2.22
C VAL A 108 10.44 -14.58 -2.68
N CYS A 109 9.14 -14.81 -2.50
CA CYS A 109 8.48 -16.03 -2.98
C CYS A 109 8.57 -16.21 -4.51
N THR A 110 8.53 -15.12 -5.26
CA THR A 110 8.60 -15.15 -6.73
C THR A 110 10.02 -15.51 -7.21
N GLU A 111 11.04 -14.91 -6.60
CA GLU A 111 12.44 -15.20 -6.92
C GLU A 111 12.83 -16.63 -6.54
N ALA A 112 12.39 -17.13 -5.39
CA ALA A 112 12.62 -18.52 -4.99
C ALA A 112 12.05 -19.51 -6.04
N GLY A 113 10.85 -19.23 -6.55
CA GLY A 113 10.27 -20.00 -7.66
C GLY A 113 11.10 -19.94 -8.94
N LEU A 114 11.67 -18.77 -9.26
CA LEU A 114 12.54 -18.61 -10.43
C LEU A 114 13.87 -19.35 -10.27
N VAL A 115 14.45 -19.36 -9.07
CA VAL A 115 15.65 -20.13 -8.73
C VAL A 115 15.38 -21.63 -8.88
N ALA A 116 14.24 -22.13 -8.39
CA ALA A 116 13.83 -23.52 -8.57
C ALA A 116 13.72 -23.92 -10.06
N ILE A 117 13.08 -23.07 -10.88
CA ILE A 117 12.97 -23.29 -12.33
C ILE A 117 14.34 -23.33 -13.00
N ARG A 118 15.25 -22.42 -12.62
CA ARG A 118 16.64 -22.41 -13.14
C ARG A 118 17.43 -23.65 -12.76
N ALA A 119 17.10 -24.27 -11.63
CA ALA A 119 17.65 -25.54 -11.18
C ALA A 119 16.91 -26.77 -11.75
N GLU A 120 16.03 -26.59 -12.74
CA GLU A 120 15.21 -27.63 -13.37
C GLU A 120 14.32 -28.39 -12.38
N ARG A 121 13.86 -27.71 -11.32
CA ARG A 121 12.93 -28.26 -10.32
C ARG A 121 11.53 -27.69 -10.46
N GLU A 122 10.54 -28.52 -10.13
CA GLU A 122 9.12 -28.14 -10.07
C GLU A 122 8.68 -27.68 -8.67
N TYR A 123 9.62 -27.60 -7.71
CA TYR A 123 9.36 -27.25 -6.32
C TYR A 123 10.49 -26.39 -5.74
N VAL A 124 10.12 -25.56 -4.77
CA VAL A 124 11.01 -24.70 -3.98
C VAL A 124 11.51 -25.44 -2.74
N ILE A 125 12.77 -25.23 -2.38
CA ILE A 125 13.41 -25.70 -1.13
C ILE A 125 13.87 -24.51 -0.27
N GLN A 126 14.32 -24.75 0.96
CA GLN A 126 14.74 -23.70 1.90
C GLN A 126 15.88 -22.81 1.39
N GLU A 127 16.74 -23.33 0.51
CA GLU A 127 17.91 -22.59 -0.02
C GLU A 127 17.59 -21.66 -1.20
N ASP A 128 16.39 -21.79 -1.80
CA ASP A 128 15.93 -20.95 -2.92
C ASP A 128 15.41 -19.59 -2.46
#